data_AF-V6I0B7-F1
#
_entry.id   AF-V6I0B7-F1
#
_cell.length_a   1.000
_cell.length_b   1.000
_cell.length_c   1.000
_cell.angle_alpha   90.00
_cell.angle_beta   90.00
_cell.angle_gamma   90.00
#
_symmetry.space_group_name_H-M   'P 1'
#
loop_
_entity.id
_entity.type
_entity.pdbx_description
1 polymer ?
#
loop_
_entity_poly.entity_id
_entity_poly.type
_entity_poly.pdbx_seq_one_letter_code
_entity_poly.pdbx_strand_id
1 'polypeptide(L)' 'IPLRRPGTQQEIANAVKFFLSDQSNYITGTYLRVDGGAAIGM' A
#
# COMPACT_ATOMS: atom_id res chain seq x y z
N ILE A 1 -15.24 -0.05 0.84
CA ILE A 1 -13.92 -0.74 0.83
C ILE A 1 -14.10 -2.17 0.31
N PRO A 2 -13.62 -2.50 -0.91
CA PRO A 2 -13.71 -3.82 -1.55
C PRO A 2 -13.25 -5.00 -0.68
N LEU A 3 -12.18 -4.86 0.11
CA LEU A 3 -11.71 -5.92 0.99
C LEU A 3 -12.58 -6.17 2.23
N ARG A 4 -13.63 -5.35 2.48
CA ARG A 4 -14.63 -5.52 3.56
C ARG A 4 -14.05 -5.75 4.97
N ARG A 5 -12.86 -5.25 5.26
CA ARG A 5 -12.26 -5.26 6.60
C ARG A 5 -11.34 -4.06 6.81
N PRO A 6 -11.05 -3.70 8.07
CA PRO A 6 -9.96 -2.79 8.39
C PRO A 6 -8.61 -3.36 7.92
N GLY A 7 -7.72 -2.45 7.50
CA GLY A 7 -6.30 -2.77 7.35
C GLY A 7 -5.62 -2.94 8.70
N THR A 8 -4.47 -3.60 8.70
CA THR A 8 -3.63 -3.82 9.87
C THR A 8 -2.37 -2.95 9.79
N GLN A 9 -1.76 -2.68 10.94
CA GLN A 9 -0.48 -1.95 11.00
C GLN A 9 0.62 -2.68 10.20
N GLN A 10 0.61 -4.01 10.22
CA GLN A 10 1.57 -4.84 9.48
C GLN A 10 1.45 -4.68 7.96
N GLU A 11 0.24 -4.48 7.43
CA GLU A 11 0.04 -4.25 5.98
C GLU A 11 0.67 -2.93 5.52
N ILE A 12 0.58 -1.88 6.35
CA ILE A 12 1.28 -0.62 6.08
C ILE A 12 2.80 -0.81 6.19
N ALA A 13 3.28 -1.49 7.24
CA ALA A 13 4.70 -1.76 7.43
C ALA A 13 5.29 -2.55 6.25
N ASN A 14 4.55 -3.50 5.68
CA ASN A 14 4.98 -4.26 4.51
C ASN A 14 5.08 -3.37 3.25
N ALA A 15 4.15 -2.43 3.07
CA ALA A 15 4.21 -1.46 1.96
C ALA A 15 5.42 -0.52 2.09
N VAL A 16 5.73 -0.07 3.31
CA VAL A 16 6.96 0.70 3.59
C VAL A 16 8.19 -0.15 3.31
N LYS A 17 8.21 -1.41 3.78
CA LYS A 17 9.30 -2.35 3.53
C LYS A 17 9.54 -2.57 2.04
N PHE A 18 8.49 -2.63 1.22
CA PHE A 18 8.63 -2.71 -0.24
C PHE A 18 9.41 -1.51 -0.79
N PHE A 19 9.03 -0.28 -0.41
CA PHE A 19 9.74 0.93 -0.85
C PHE A 19 11.20 1.03 -0.38
N LEU A 20 11.53 0.38 0.75
CA LEU A 20 12.89 0.31 1.27
C LEU A 20 13.71 -0.84 0.66
N SER A 21 13.10 -1.68 -0.17
CA SER A 21 13.77 -2.85 -0.76
C SER A 21 14.36 -2.54 -2.12
N ASP A 22 15.30 -3.38 -2.56
CA ASP A 22 15.88 -3.27 -3.91
C ASP A 22 14.85 -3.45 -5.03
N GLN A 23 13.67 -4.03 -4.74
CA GLN A 23 12.60 -4.23 -5.72
C GLN A 23 11.98 -2.92 -6.19
N SER A 24 12.14 -1.83 -5.44
CA SER A 24 11.63 -0.50 -5.80
C SER A 24 12.73 0.49 -6.19
N ASN A 25 13.93 0.02 -6.54
CA ASN A 25 15.11 0.88 -6.77
C ASN A 25 14.97 1.92 -7.90
N TYR A 26 13.97 1.79 -8.76
CA TYR A 26 13.66 2.74 -9.84
C TYR A 26 12.30 3.44 -9.66
N ILE A 27 11.66 3.27 -8.50
CA ILE A 27 10.37 3.85 -8.18
C ILE A 27 10.59 5.11 -7.34
N THR A 28 10.26 6.27 -7.91
CA THR A 28 10.33 7.57 -7.22
C THR A 28 9.18 8.47 -7.64
N GLY A 29 8.84 9.46 -6.82
CA GLY A 29 7.79 10.45 -7.12
C GLY A 29 6.37 9.89 -7.24
N THR A 30 6.09 8.73 -6.64
CA THR A 30 4.80 8.05 -6.74
C THR A 30 4.14 7.81 -5.38
N TYR A 31 2.85 7.51 -5.39
CA TYR A 31 2.06 7.14 -4.22
C TYR A 31 1.59 5.68 -4.33
N LEU A 32 1.92 4.86 -3.33
CA LEU A 32 1.31 3.53 -3.17
C LEU A 32 0.13 3.64 -2.20
N ARG A 33 -1.09 3.55 -2.72
CA ARG A 33 -2.31 3.57 -1.90
C ARG A 33 -2.54 2.19 -1.27
N VAL A 34 -2.66 2.15 0.05
CA VAL A 34 -2.92 0.94 0.84
C VAL A 34 -4.19 1.15 1.66
N ASP A 35 -5.34 0.99 1.01
CA ASP A 35 -6.66 1.33 1.60
C ASP A 35 -7.70 0.20 1.46
N GLY A 36 -7.27 -1.00 1.09
CA GLY A 36 -8.16 -2.13 0.80
C GLY A 36 -9.15 -1.87 -0.34
N GLY A 37 -8.83 -0.92 -1.22
CA GLY A 37 -9.61 -0.49 -2.38
C GLY A 37 -10.67 0.57 -2.04
N ALA A 38 -10.63 1.20 -0.87
CA ALA A 38 -11.61 2.20 -0.44
C ALA A 38 -11.90 3.26 -1.53
N ALA A 39 -10.86 3.72 -2.21
CA ALA A 39 -10.94 4.72 -3.28
C ALA A 39 -11.57 4.25 -4.59
N ILE A 40 -11.67 2.93 -4.82
CA ILE A 40 -12.19 2.35 -6.07
C ILE A 40 -13.71 2.14 -5.97
N GLY A 41 -14.25 2.03 -4.76
CA GLY A 41 -15.66 1.72 -4.50
C GLY A 41 -16.59 2.94 -4.41
N MET A 42 -16.21 4.07 -4.99
CA MET A 42 -16.96 5.34 -5.01
C MET A 42 -17.13 5.82 -6.45
#